data_AF-A0A7R9FCK9-F1
#
_entry.id   AF-A0A7R9FCK9-F1
#
_cell.length_a   1.000
_cell.length_b   1.000
_cell.length_c   1.000
_cell.angle_alpha   90.00
_cell.angle_beta   90.00
_cell.angle_gamma   90.00
#
_symmetry.space_group_name_H-M   'P 1'
#
loop_
_entity.id
_entity.type
_entity.pdbx_description
1 polymer ?
#
loop_
_entity_poly.entity_id
_entity_poly.type
_entity_poly.pdbx_seq_one_letter_code
_entity_poly.pdbx_strand_id
1 'polypeptide(L)'
;LDHQNWFGMDDNLGPVAVSIRRERLDPSDSSGQYQYRLLIRTSELLTLRGSVLEEAIPNLKSPSNSKTMNTKEVLEYVAPEIQLPW
;
A
#
# COMPACT_ATOMS: atom_id res chain seq x y z
N LEU A 1 -8.84 2.47 -11.02
CA LEU A 1 -9.07 2.56 -9.56
C LEU A 1 -7.96 3.42 -9.01
N ASP A 2 -8.27 4.63 -8.53
CA ASP A 2 -7.27 5.65 -8.21
C ASP A 2 -6.67 5.48 -6.80
N HIS A 3 -7.34 4.73 -5.92
CA HIS A 3 -6.85 4.30 -4.61
C HIS A 3 -7.67 3.08 -4.14
N GLN A 4 -7.13 2.32 -3.19
CA GLN A 4 -7.81 1.21 -2.53
C GLN A 4 -7.79 1.43 -1.03
N ASN A 5 -8.92 1.12 -0.37
CA ASN A 5 -9.05 1.20 1.08
C ASN A 5 -9.32 -0.19 1.66
N TRP A 6 -8.72 -0.46 2.81
CA TRP A 6 -8.89 -1.67 3.60
C TRP A 6 -9.27 -1.29 5.02
N PHE A 7 -10.21 -2.03 5.60
CA PHE A 7 -10.70 -1.82 6.96
C PHE A 7 -10.81 -3.18 7.64
N GLY A 8 -10.49 -3.25 8.92
CA GLY A 8 -10.68 -4.45 9.70
C GLY A 8 -10.27 -4.29 11.14
N MET A 9 -10.17 -5.42 11.83
CA MET A 9 -9.73 -5.51 13.21
C MET A 9 -8.42 -6.27 13.24
N ASP A 10 -7.45 -5.72 13.95
CA ASP A 10 -6.22 -6.40 14.34
C ASP A 10 -6.27 -6.66 15.85
N ASP A 11 -5.83 -7.83 16.29
CA ASP A 11 -5.95 -8.24 17.70
C ASP A 11 -5.10 -7.37 18.64
N ASN A 12 -3.98 -6.81 18.14
CA ASN A 12 -3.06 -6.00 18.94
C ASN A 12 -3.27 -4.49 18.71
N LEU A 13 -3.67 -4.09 17.50
CA LEU A 13 -3.81 -2.68 17.12
C LEU A 13 -5.27 -2.18 17.16
N GLY A 14 -6.23 -3.07 17.38
CA GLY A 14 -7.65 -2.80 17.35
C GLY A 14 -8.16 -2.51 15.93
N PRO A 15 -9.19 -1.64 15.77
CA PRO A 15 -9.62 -1.19 14.46
C PRO A 15 -8.49 -0.59 13.62
N VAL A 16 -8.32 -1.09 12.40
CA VAL A 16 -7.32 -0.62 11.42
C VAL A 16 -8.01 -0.17 10.13
N ALA A 17 -7.56 0.96 9.60
CA ALA A 17 -7.96 1.48 8.29
C ALA A 17 -6.73 1.86 7.46
N VAL A 18 -6.57 1.23 6.30
CA VAL A 18 -5.46 1.45 5.38
C VAL A 18 -5.99 2.04 4.07
N SER A 19 -5.32 3.06 3.56
CA SER A 19 -5.52 3.58 2.21
C SER A 19 -4.21 3.48 1.46
N ILE A 20 -4.26 2.94 0.25
CA ILE A 20 -3.09 2.74 -0.62
C ILE A 20 -3.39 3.22 -2.03
N ARG A 21 -2.41 3.90 -2.64
CA ARG A 21 -2.48 4.39 -4.01
C ARG A 21 -1.15 4.16 -4.70
N ARG A 22 -1.20 3.70 -5.95
CA ARG A 22 -0.05 3.65 -6.85
C ARG A 22 -0.09 4.87 -7.74
N GLU A 23 1.01 5.58 -7.82
CA GLU A 23 1.14 6.78 -8.63
C GLU A 23 2.51 6.82 -9.31
N ARG A 24 2.58 7.52 -10.45
CA ARG A 24 3.88 7.78 -11.09
C ARG A 24 4.70 8.65 -10.16
N LEU A 25 6.00 8.34 -10.05
CA LEU A 25 6.92 9.12 -9.25
C LEU A 25 7.06 10.54 -9.81
N ASP A 26 7.28 10.63 -11.13
CA ASP A 26 7.25 11.87 -11.89
C ASP A 26 6.41 11.67 -13.16
N PRO A 27 5.29 12.40 -13.34
CA PRO A 27 4.45 12.30 -14.52
C PRO A 27 5.15 12.74 -15.82
N SER A 28 6.18 13.58 -15.70
CA SER A 28 6.96 14.13 -16.81
C SER A 28 8.13 13.23 -17.23
N ASP A 29 8.50 12.27 -16.37
CA ASP A 29 9.60 11.35 -16.64
C ASP A 29 9.13 10.15 -17.48
N SER A 30 9.93 9.86 -18.51
CA SER A 30 9.78 8.71 -19.41
C SER A 30 10.20 7.38 -18.80
N SER A 31 10.93 7.41 -17.66
CA SER A 31 11.38 6.21 -16.94
C SER A 31 10.22 5.28 -16.53
N GLY A 32 9.02 5.84 -16.38
CA GLY A 32 7.83 5.07 -16.02
C GLY A 32 7.91 4.49 -14.60
N GLN A 33 8.64 5.13 -13.69
CA GLN A 33 8.72 4.71 -12.28
C GLN A 33 7.42 4.98 -11.53
N TYR A 34 7.09 4.08 -10.61
CA TYR A 34 5.90 4.16 -9.78
C TYR A 34 6.27 3.99 -8.31
N GLN A 35 5.46 4.60 -7.45
CA GLN A 35 5.51 4.39 -6.01
C GLN A 35 4.11 4.08 -5.48
N TYR A 36 4.07 3.37 -4.36
CA TYR A 36 2.87 3.20 -3.55
C TYR A 36 2.92 4.20 -2.40
N ARG A 37 1.90 5.04 -2.26
CA ARG A 37 1.66 5.84 -1.08
C ARG A 37 0.65 5.16 -0.17
N LEU A 38 0.94 5.17 1.11
CA LEU A 38 0.16 4.50 2.15
C LEU A 38 -0.23 5.47 3.27
N LEU A 39 -1.43 5.27 3.77
CA LEU A 39 -2.01 5.92 4.94
C LEU A 39 -2.59 4.82 5.83
N ILE A 40 -1.99 4.60 6.99
CA ILE A 40 -2.41 3.57 7.95
C ILE A 40 -2.90 4.28 9.22
N ARG A 41 -4.10 3.92 9.65
CA ARG A 41 -4.73 4.41 10.87
C ARG A 41 -5.06 3.23 11.75
N THR A 42 -4.69 3.30 13.03
CA THR A 42 -5.11 2.37 14.07
C THR A 42 -5.82 3.14 15.17
N SER A 43 -6.32 2.46 16.21
CA SER A 43 -7.13 3.10 17.25
C SER A 43 -6.33 3.94 18.23
N GLU A 44 -5.07 3.61 18.46
CA GLU A 44 -4.27 4.19 19.54
C GLU A 44 -2.96 4.83 19.07
N LEU A 45 -2.59 4.66 17.80
CA LEU A 45 -1.36 5.22 17.24
C LEU A 45 -1.64 6.41 16.32
N LEU A 46 -0.64 7.29 16.19
CA LEU A 46 -0.64 8.34 15.18
C LEU A 46 -0.78 7.74 13.78
N THR A 47 -1.47 8.45 12.88
CA THR A 47 -1.60 8.03 11.49
C THR A 47 -0.22 7.90 10.84
N LEU A 48 0.14 6.68 10.46
CA LEU A 48 1.38 6.38 9.75
C LEU A 48 1.19 6.72 8.27
N ARG A 49 2.13 7.47 7.71
CA ARG A 49 2.13 7.89 6.31
C ARG A 49 3.48 7.51 5.71
N GLY A 50 3.46 6.85 4.57
CA GLY A 50 4.68 6.39 3.93
C GLY A 50 4.54 6.29 2.42
N SER A 51 5.68 6.19 1.76
CA SER A 51 5.74 5.79 0.36
C SER A 51 6.86 4.78 0.16
N VAL A 52 6.67 3.89 -0.80
CA VAL A 52 7.64 2.88 -1.20
C VAL A 52 7.68 2.79 -2.71
N LEU A 53 8.89 2.72 -3.26
CA LEU A 53 9.10 2.53 -4.70
C LEU A 53 8.61 1.14 -5.12
N GLU A 54 8.00 1.04 -6.29
CA GLU A 54 7.47 -0.22 -6.81
C GLU A 54 8.58 -1.27 -6.98
N GLU A 55 9.75 -0.84 -7.46
CA GLU A 55 10.95 -1.65 -7.66
C GLU A 55 11.59 -2.15 -6.34
N ALA A 56 11.24 -1.53 -5.20
CA ALA A 56 11.76 -1.95 -3.91
C ALA A 56 10.99 -3.15 -3.32
N ILE A 57 9.81 -3.48 -3.87
CA ILE A 57 8.98 -4.59 -3.39
C ILE A 57 9.42 -5.90 -4.06
N PRO A 58 9.95 -6.87 -3.30
CA PRO A 58 10.39 -8.14 -3.88
C PRO A 58 9.22 -8.93 -4.49
N ASN A 59 9.44 -9.54 -5.66
CA ASN A 59 8.47 -10.42 -6.34
C ASN A 59 7.12 -9.79 -6.70
N LEU A 60 7.00 -8.45 -6.62
CA LEU A 60 5.78 -7.76 -7.00
C LEU A 60 5.52 -7.98 -8.50
N LYS A 61 4.43 -8.68 -8.83
CA LYS A 61 4.11 -8.92 -10.24
C LYS A 61 3.81 -7.58 -10.89
N SER A 62 4.56 -7.24 -11.93
CA SER A 62 4.34 -6.01 -12.70
C SER A 62 2.85 -5.91 -13.08
N PRO A 63 2.18 -4.78 -12.79
CA PRO A 63 0.79 -4.58 -13.15
C PRO A 63 0.67 -4.35 -14.66
N SER A 64 0.96 -5.39 -15.45
CA SER A 64 0.84 -5.40 -16.92
C SER A 64 -0.61 -5.20 -17.39
N ASN A 65 -1.57 -5.39 -16.48
CA ASN A 65 -2.97 -5.05 -16.67
C ASN A 65 -3.47 -4.25 -15.46
N SER A 66 -3.90 -3.02 -15.71
CA SER A 66 -4.36 -1.98 -14.77
C SER A 66 -5.59 -2.33 -13.91
N LYS A 67 -5.99 -3.61 -13.83
CA LYS A 67 -7.20 -4.06 -13.11
C LYS A 67 -6.95 -4.63 -11.73
N THR A 68 -5.75 -5.15 -11.44
CA THR A 68 -5.42 -5.69 -10.11
C THR A 68 -4.10 -5.09 -9.67
N MET A 69 -4.17 -4.10 -8.78
CA MET A 69 -3.00 -3.64 -8.05
C MET A 69 -2.70 -4.67 -6.96
N ASN A 70 -1.46 -5.14 -6.86
CA ASN A 70 -1.07 -6.13 -5.84
C ASN A 70 -0.83 -5.44 -4.49
N THR A 71 -1.82 -4.69 -4.00
CA THR A 71 -1.70 -3.90 -2.77
C THR A 71 -1.46 -4.77 -1.55
N LYS A 72 -1.93 -6.02 -1.57
CA LYS A 72 -1.68 -7.01 -0.50
C LYS A 72 -0.19 -7.28 -0.33
N GLU A 73 0.51 -7.63 -1.41
CA GLU A 73 1.97 -7.89 -1.40
C GLU A 73 2.73 -6.65 -0.91
N VAL A 74 2.31 -5.45 -1.32
CA VAL A 74 2.90 -4.20 -0.83
C VAL A 74 2.66 -4.01 0.67
N LEU A 75 1.44 -4.24 1.16
CA LEU A 75 1.08 -4.08 2.56
C LEU A 75 1.79 -5.07 3.46
N GLU A 76 1.87 -6.34 3.05
CA GLU A 76 2.62 -7.38 3.75
C GLU A 76 4.12 -7.04 3.83
N TYR A 77 4.67 -6.35 2.83
CA TYR A 77 6.08 -5.92 2.85
C TYR A 77 6.32 -4.68 3.74
N VAL A 78 5.49 -3.64 3.64
CA VAL A 78 5.74 -2.36 4.33
C VAL A 78 5.18 -2.28 5.74
N ALA A 79 4.17 -3.08 6.06
CA ALA A 79 3.51 -3.11 7.37
C ALA A 79 3.17 -4.56 7.76
N PRO A 80 4.18 -5.45 7.90
CA PRO A 80 3.98 -6.86 8.23
C PRO A 80 3.29 -7.09 9.58
N GLU A 81 3.30 -6.08 10.46
CA GLU A 81 2.64 -6.12 11.76
C GLU A 81 1.10 -6.05 11.67
N ILE A 82 0.56 -5.61 10.53
CA ILE A 82 -0.89 -5.49 10.32
C ILE A 82 -1.43 -6.81 9.79
N GLN A 83 -2.14 -7.56 10.63
CA GLN A 83 -2.66 -8.88 10.31
C GLN A 83 -4.15 -8.80 9.96
N LEU A 84 -4.47 -8.17 8.83
CA LEU A 84 -5.85 -8.14 8.33
C LEU A 84 -6.17 -9.39 7.50
N PRO A 85 -7.43 -9.87 7.51
CA PRO A 85 -7.88 -10.90 6.56
C PRO A 85 -8.05 -10.25 5.17
N TRP A 86 -6.95 -10.17 4.42
CA TRP A 86 -6.87 -9.59 3.07
C TRP A 86 -7.53 -10.45 1.99
#